data_AF-A0A847CRI4-F1
#
_entry.id   AF-A0A847CRI4-F1
#
_cell.length_a   1.000
_cell.length_b   1.000
_cell.length_c   1.000
_cell.angle_alpha   90.00
_cell.angle_beta   90.00
_cell.angle_gamma   90.00
#
_symmetry.space_group_name_H-M   'P 1'
#
loop_
_entity.id
_entity.type
_entity.pdbx_description
1 polymer ?
#
loop_
_entity_poly.entity_id
_entity_poly.type
_entity_poly.pdbx_seq_one_letter_code
_entity_poly.pdbx_strand_id
1 'polypeptide(L)'
;MSPDVLILIATGCLAVVALIAAVFSLRNLKEVRKSIAEPPAAASEPAPAVSKDATCIDVVSEPVLLEPIVDVEVTAQGSIIRSLPASNAQQELVPHHGQIARVVDGQVVVTPTRSQVATAIMGQPRVRFAVWATGIAYALRPESRDRIVGMMRRDYRERRRHREQAARTAIRTAHSPTTRADEGARQ
;
A
#
# COMPACT_ATOMS: atom_id res chain seq x y z
N MET A 1 11.77 20.41 -33.01
CA MET A 1 10.90 19.28 -33.40
C MET A 1 9.76 19.83 -34.22
N SER A 2 9.39 19.20 -35.34
CA SER A 2 8.26 19.62 -36.16
C SER A 2 6.94 19.36 -35.42
N PRO A 3 5.90 20.18 -35.64
CA PRO A 3 4.59 20.00 -35.00
C PRO A 3 3.96 18.64 -35.32
N ASP A 4 4.19 18.09 -36.52
CA ASP A 4 3.67 16.78 -36.92
C ASP A 4 4.23 15.65 -36.06
N VAL A 5 5.50 15.74 -35.65
CA VAL A 5 6.13 14.76 -34.75
C VAL A 5 5.50 14.83 -33.36
N LEU A 6 5.17 16.03 -32.88
CA LEU A 6 4.49 16.19 -31.59
C LEU A 6 3.08 15.60 -31.61
N ILE A 7 2.34 15.81 -32.69
CA ILE A 7 1.00 15.24 -32.87
C ILE A 7 1.09 13.72 -32.91
N LEU A 8 2.02 13.16 -33.70
CA LEU A 8 2.20 11.71 -33.80
C LEU A 8 2.53 11.08 -32.43
N ILE A 9 3.43 11.70 -31.66
CA ILE A 9 3.79 11.24 -30.32
C ILE A 9 2.57 11.31 -29.39
N ALA A 10 1.83 12.43 -29.40
CA ALA A 10 0.67 12.62 -28.55
C ALA A 10 -0.44 11.58 -28.84
N THR A 11 -0.77 11.39 -30.13
CA THR A 11 -1.78 10.40 -30.55
C THR A 11 -1.33 8.98 -30.23
N GLY A 12 -0.04 8.66 -30.43
CA GLY A 12 0.54 7.36 -30.07
C GLY A 12 0.43 7.08 -28.57
N CYS A 13 0.81 8.05 -27.73
CA CYS A 13 0.66 7.93 -26.28
C CYS A 13 -0.80 7.73 -25.87
N LEU A 14 -1.73 8.49 -26.45
CA LEU A 14 -3.16 8.38 -26.14
C LEU A 14 -3.72 7.00 -26.54
N ALA A 15 -3.32 6.49 -27.70
CA ALA A 15 -3.71 5.15 -28.15
C ALA A 15 -3.21 4.04 -27.20
N VAL A 16 -1.98 4.13 -26.72
CA VAL A 16 -1.42 3.17 -25.75
C VAL A 16 -2.19 3.22 -24.42
N VAL A 17 -2.50 4.43 -23.92
CA VAL A 17 -3.28 4.60 -22.68
C VAL A 17 -4.69 4.00 -22.84
N ALA A 18 -5.35 4.25 -23.97
CA ALA A 18 -6.67 3.68 -24.26
C ALA A 18 -6.63 2.15 -24.32
N LEU A 19 -5.59 1.57 -24.93
CA LEU A 19 -5.42 0.11 -25.02
C LEU A 19 -5.20 -0.50 -23.63
N ILE A 20 -4.37 0.12 -22.79
CA ILE A 20 -4.16 -0.32 -21.40
C ILE A 20 -5.49 -0.27 -20.62
N ALA A 21 -6.24 0.83 -20.71
CA ALA A 21 -7.53 0.98 -20.05
C ALA A 21 -8.55 -0.08 -20.50
N ALA A 22 -8.59 -0.39 -21.81
CA ALA A 22 -9.44 -1.43 -22.35
C ALA A 22 -9.07 -2.83 -21.80
N VAL A 23 -7.78 -3.16 -21.75
CA VAL A 23 -7.30 -4.44 -21.20
C VAL A 23 -7.64 -4.57 -19.72
N PHE A 24 -7.45 -3.52 -18.92
CA PHE A 24 -7.84 -3.52 -17.50
C PHE A 24 -9.34 -3.69 -17.32
N SER A 25 -10.15 -3.03 -18.14
CA SER A 25 -11.61 -3.16 -18.11
C SER A 25 -12.06 -4.59 -18.43
N LEU A 26 -11.45 -5.22 -19.44
CA LEU A 26 -11.69 -6.61 -19.81
C LEU A 26 -11.27 -7.60 -18.71
N ARG A 27 -10.15 -7.35 -18.02
CA ARG A 27 -9.69 -8.18 -16.90
C ARG A 27 -10.67 -8.12 -15.73
N ASN A 28 -11.06 -6.91 -15.32
CA ASN A 28 -12.04 -6.73 -14.26
C ASN A 28 -13.39 -7.37 -14.61
N LEU A 29 -13.83 -7.27 -15.86
CA LEU A 29 -15.06 -7.92 -16.32
C LEU A 29 -14.95 -9.44 -16.29
N LYS A 30 -13.79 -10.01 -16.65
CA LYS A 30 -13.53 -11.45 -16.57
C LYS A 30 -13.53 -11.96 -15.13
N GLU A 31 -12.95 -11.21 -14.20
CA GLU A 31 -12.95 -11.57 -12.77
C GLU A 31 -14.37 -11.58 -12.21
N VAL A 32 -15.19 -10.55 -12.52
CA VAL A 32 -16.59 -10.50 -12.11
C VAL A 32 -17.40 -11.63 -12.75
N ARG A 33 -17.20 -11.92 -14.04
CA ARG A 33 -17.87 -13.06 -14.69
C ARG A 33 -17.47 -14.40 -14.09
N LYS A 34 -16.20 -14.57 -13.71
CA LYS A 34 -15.74 -15.78 -13.02
C LYS A 34 -16.46 -15.95 -11.67
N SER A 35 -16.60 -14.88 -10.89
CA SER A 35 -17.34 -14.93 -9.62
C SER A 35 -18.85 -15.16 -9.75
N ILE A 36 -19.45 -14.84 -10.91
CA ILE A 36 -20.88 -15.06 -11.16
C ILE A 36 -21.13 -16.44 -11.77
N ALA A 37 -20.18 -16.94 -12.59
CA ALA A 37 -20.28 -18.23 -13.25
C ALA A 37 -19.94 -19.43 -12.35
N GLU A 38 -19.53 -19.19 -11.11
CA GLU A 38 -19.39 -20.21 -10.08
C GLU A 38 -20.73 -20.32 -9.32
N PRO A 39 -21.65 -21.22 -9.73
CA PRO A 39 -22.88 -21.45 -9.00
C PRO A 39 -22.56 -21.98 -7.60
N PRO A 40 -23.29 -21.57 -6.55
CA PRO A 40 -23.12 -22.07 -5.20
C PRO A 40 -23.64 -23.51 -5.12
N ALA A 41 -22.82 -24.46 -5.58
CA ALA A 41 -23.04 -25.88 -5.41
C ALA A 41 -21.92 -26.42 -4.53
N ALA A 42 -22.34 -27.04 -3.41
CA ALA A 42 -21.56 -27.73 -2.40
C ALA A 42 -20.87 -26.86 -1.35
N ALA A 43 -21.59 -26.70 -0.24
CA ALA A 43 -20.99 -26.82 1.08
C ALA A 43 -20.11 -28.07 1.13
N SER A 44 -18.80 -27.89 1.19
CA SER A 44 -17.83 -28.88 1.65
C SER A 44 -16.58 -28.12 2.11
N GLU A 45 -16.45 -27.96 3.43
CA GLU A 45 -15.15 -27.91 4.11
C GLU A 45 -14.26 -29.08 3.63
N PRO A 46 -12.91 -28.94 3.57
CA PRO A 46 -12.11 -28.51 4.72
C PRO A 46 -10.90 -27.57 4.42
N ALA A 47 -10.40 -27.00 5.52
CA ALA A 47 -9.18 -26.20 5.70
C ALA A 47 -7.86 -26.94 5.33
N PRO A 48 -6.65 -26.41 5.65
CA PRO A 48 -6.02 -25.14 5.25
C PRO A 48 -4.63 -25.38 4.61
N ALA A 49 -4.24 -24.62 3.59
CA ALA A 49 -2.86 -24.60 3.09
C ALA A 49 -2.17 -23.29 3.48
N VAL A 50 -1.27 -23.42 4.45
CA VAL A 50 -0.27 -22.46 4.88
C VAL A 50 0.65 -22.12 3.70
N SER A 51 0.76 -20.83 3.35
CA SER A 51 1.92 -20.32 2.62
C SER A 51 2.47 -19.09 3.36
N LYS A 52 3.61 -19.32 4.01
CA LYS A 52 4.54 -18.30 4.51
C LYS A 52 5.05 -17.48 3.34
N ASP A 53 5.09 -16.15 3.48
CA ASP A 53 6.27 -15.33 3.19
C ASP A 53 5.95 -13.82 3.24
N ALA A 54 6.91 -13.07 3.81
CA ALA A 54 7.20 -11.66 3.55
C ALA A 54 6.16 -10.60 4.03
N THR A 55 6.47 -9.55 4.78
CA THR A 55 7.70 -8.93 5.27
C THR A 55 7.29 -7.97 6.37
N CYS A 56 8.02 -7.94 7.48
CA CYS A 56 7.85 -6.96 8.54
C CYS A 56 8.21 -5.56 8.00
N ILE A 57 7.26 -4.64 8.00
CA ILE A 57 7.55 -3.21 7.94
C ILE A 57 6.96 -2.60 9.20
N ASP A 58 7.84 -2.37 10.18
CA ASP A 58 7.61 -1.42 11.27
C ASP A 58 7.45 -0.03 10.66
N VAL A 59 6.21 0.45 10.59
CA VAL A 59 5.93 1.89 10.48
C VAL A 59 5.24 2.32 11.77
N VAL A 60 6.02 3.09 12.52
CA VAL A 60 5.71 3.82 13.75
C VAL A 60 4.26 4.32 13.79
N SER A 61 3.52 3.83 14.79
CA SER A 61 2.25 4.37 15.26
C SER A 61 2.44 5.76 15.87
N GLU A 62 1.79 6.79 15.32
CA GLU A 62 1.33 7.94 16.09
C GLU A 62 -0.18 7.78 16.36
N PRO A 63 -0.64 7.79 17.64
CA PRO A 63 -2.05 7.73 17.95
C PRO A 63 -2.68 9.13 17.85
N VAL A 64 -3.46 9.37 16.80
CA VAL A 64 -4.34 10.54 16.73
C VAL A 64 -5.58 10.27 17.59
N LEU A 65 -5.60 11.00 18.69
CA LEU A 65 -6.61 11.08 19.74
C LEU A 65 -7.82 11.86 19.21
N LEU A 66 -8.96 11.20 19.03
CA LEU A 66 -10.27 11.87 18.97
C LEU A 66 -11.33 10.98 19.66
N GLU A 67 -11.60 11.32 20.92
CA GLU A 67 -12.97 11.30 21.43
C GLU A 67 -13.78 12.36 20.67
N PRO A 68 -15.11 12.18 20.51
CA PRO A 68 -15.97 12.81 21.49
C PRO A 68 -17.16 11.97 21.94
N ILE A 69 -17.37 12.04 23.26
CA ILE A 69 -18.58 11.76 24.02
C ILE A 69 -19.79 12.45 23.37
N VAL A 70 -20.85 11.70 23.11
CA VAL A 70 -22.22 12.23 23.14
C VAL A 70 -23.09 11.19 23.83
N ASP A 71 -23.30 11.41 25.12
CA ASP A 71 -24.42 10.85 25.88
C ASP A 71 -25.72 11.45 25.32
N VAL A 72 -26.61 10.61 24.78
CA VAL A 72 -28.05 10.92 24.72
C VAL A 72 -28.80 9.71 25.23
N GLU A 73 -29.14 9.81 26.51
CA GLU A 73 -30.05 8.92 27.20
C GLU A 73 -31.52 9.28 26.90
N VAL A 74 -32.32 8.22 26.74
CA VAL A 74 -33.69 8.06 27.29
C VAL A 74 -34.90 8.49 26.43
N THR A 75 -35.37 7.47 25.69
CA THR A 75 -36.73 6.89 25.57
C THR A 75 -37.93 7.69 25.03
N ALA A 76 -38.62 7.08 24.07
CA ALA A 76 -40.02 6.65 24.23
C ALA A 76 -40.38 5.51 23.24
N GLN A 77 -40.88 4.39 23.79
CA GLN A 77 -41.81 3.42 23.16
C GLN A 77 -41.31 2.60 21.95
N GLY A 78 -41.23 1.26 21.97
CA GLY A 78 -41.60 0.28 22.98
C GLY A 78 -41.44 -1.12 22.38
N SER A 79 -40.79 -2.01 23.12
CA SER A 79 -41.10 -3.45 23.20
C SER A 79 -40.06 -4.08 24.10
N ILE A 80 -40.43 -4.19 25.38
CA ILE A 80 -39.72 -4.97 26.37
C ILE A 80 -40.23 -6.40 26.22
N ILE A 81 -39.37 -7.33 25.82
CA ILE A 81 -39.48 -8.71 26.30
C ILE A 81 -38.20 -9.03 27.06
N ARG A 82 -38.37 -9.04 28.38
CA ARG A 82 -37.41 -9.43 29.39
C ARG A 82 -37.44 -10.94 29.53
N SER A 83 -36.32 -11.61 29.34
CA SER A 83 -36.04 -12.89 30.00
C SER A 83 -34.52 -13.16 30.06
N LEU A 84 -33.92 -12.87 31.21
CA LEU A 84 -32.83 -13.67 31.80
C LEU A 84 -33.48 -14.70 32.75
N PRO A 85 -32.78 -15.69 33.33
CA PRO A 85 -31.46 -16.29 33.03
C PRO A 85 -31.48 -17.85 33.01
N ALA A 86 -30.63 -18.52 32.22
CA ALA A 86 -30.28 -19.92 32.45
C ALA A 86 -28.95 -20.22 31.73
N SER A 87 -27.86 -20.35 32.49
CA SER A 87 -27.33 -21.65 32.92
C SER A 87 -26.46 -22.30 31.84
N ASN A 88 -25.17 -22.01 31.96
CA ASN A 88 -24.04 -22.90 31.73
C ASN A 88 -24.36 -24.25 31.06
N ALA A 89 -24.05 -24.34 29.76
CA ALA A 89 -23.47 -25.53 29.18
C ALA A 89 -22.30 -25.08 28.30
N GLN A 90 -21.13 -25.58 28.66
CA GLN A 90 -19.84 -25.28 28.08
C GLN A 90 -19.83 -25.61 26.59
N GLN A 91 -19.39 -24.66 25.78
CA GLN A 91 -18.40 -24.96 24.75
C GLN A 91 -17.53 -23.73 24.55
N GLU A 92 -16.58 -23.63 25.47
CA GLU A 92 -15.31 -22.95 25.33
C GLU A 92 -14.59 -23.52 24.09
N LEU A 93 -14.90 -22.98 22.91
CA LEU A 93 -13.97 -22.99 21.80
C LEU A 93 -13.28 -21.64 21.83
N VAL A 94 -12.16 -21.59 22.55
CA VAL A 94 -11.30 -20.43 22.73
C VAL A 94 -11.08 -19.72 21.38
N PRO A 95 -11.71 -18.56 21.13
CA PRO A 95 -11.28 -17.71 20.06
C PRO A 95 -10.05 -16.98 20.60
N HIS A 96 -8.90 -17.19 19.98
CA HIS A 96 -7.77 -16.32 20.24
C HIS A 96 -8.21 -14.86 19.98
N HIS A 97 -8.34 -14.09 21.07
CA HIS A 97 -8.59 -12.64 21.14
C HIS A 97 -10.03 -12.17 20.86
N GLY A 98 -10.88 -12.18 21.91
CA GLY A 98 -11.98 -11.23 22.08
C GLY A 98 -13.15 -11.28 21.08
N GLN A 99 -13.33 -12.38 20.35
CA GLN A 99 -14.42 -12.51 19.37
C GLN A 99 -15.69 -13.05 20.03
N ILE A 100 -16.78 -12.29 19.94
CA ILE A 100 -18.12 -12.73 20.34
C ILE A 100 -18.75 -13.40 19.12
N ALA A 101 -18.75 -14.74 19.11
CA ALA A 101 -19.54 -15.51 18.15
C ALA A 101 -21.02 -15.45 18.55
N ARG A 102 -21.89 -15.08 17.60
CA ARG A 102 -23.35 -15.10 17.80
C ARG A 102 -23.95 -16.19 16.93
N VAL A 103 -24.70 -17.10 17.52
CA VAL A 103 -25.46 -18.10 16.76
C VAL A 103 -26.81 -17.48 16.41
N VAL A 104 -27.08 -17.33 15.12
CA VAL A 104 -28.35 -16.82 14.58
C VAL A 104 -28.88 -17.88 13.62
N ASP A 105 -30.12 -18.35 13.83
CA ASP A 105 -30.79 -19.33 12.97
C ASP A 105 -29.99 -20.63 12.71
N GLY A 106 -29.30 -21.14 13.73
CA GLY A 106 -28.48 -22.35 13.63
C GLY A 106 -27.14 -22.15 12.89
N GLN A 107 -26.82 -20.93 12.48
CA GLN A 107 -25.53 -20.56 11.89
C GLN A 107 -24.70 -19.73 12.86
N VAL A 108 -23.41 -20.04 12.97
CA VAL A 108 -22.47 -19.31 13.82
C VAL A 108 -21.93 -18.11 13.04
N VAL A 109 -22.40 -16.91 13.36
CA VAL A 109 -21.91 -15.65 12.80
C VAL A 109 -20.84 -15.09 13.71
N VAL A 110 -19.60 -15.07 13.22
CA VAL A 110 -18.47 -14.45 13.93
C VAL A 110 -18.25 -13.05 13.36
N THR A 111 -18.20 -12.05 14.23
CA THR A 111 -17.86 -10.68 13.79
C THR A 111 -16.40 -10.67 13.36
N PRO A 112 -16.08 -10.31 12.10
CA PRO A 112 -14.70 -10.31 11.63
C PRO A 112 -13.88 -9.29 12.41
N THR A 113 -12.63 -9.63 12.69
CA THR A 113 -11.71 -8.72 13.39
C THR A 113 -11.36 -7.52 12.51
N ARG A 114 -10.96 -6.40 13.13
CA ARG A 114 -10.51 -5.20 12.39
C ARG A 114 -9.37 -5.53 11.41
N SER A 115 -8.46 -6.42 11.78
CA SER A 115 -7.37 -6.87 10.91
C SER A 115 -7.85 -7.72 9.73
N GLN A 116 -8.87 -8.57 9.91
CA GLN A 116 -9.49 -9.34 8.83
C GLN A 116 -10.22 -8.42 7.85
N VAL A 117 -10.98 -7.46 8.36
CA VAL A 117 -11.66 -6.44 7.53
C VAL A 117 -10.63 -5.61 6.76
N ALA A 118 -9.57 -5.15 7.43
CA ALA A 118 -8.51 -4.39 6.78
C ALA A 118 -7.80 -5.20 5.68
N THR A 119 -7.45 -6.46 5.95
CA THR A 119 -6.82 -7.36 4.96
C THR A 119 -7.74 -7.60 3.76
N ALA A 120 -9.03 -7.85 4.01
CA ALA A 120 -10.02 -8.05 2.96
C ALA A 120 -10.19 -6.79 2.09
N ILE A 121 -10.26 -5.61 2.71
CA ILE A 121 -10.40 -4.32 2.01
C ILE A 121 -9.13 -4.00 1.22
N MET A 122 -7.94 -4.16 1.81
CA MET A 122 -6.66 -3.91 1.14
C MET A 122 -6.36 -4.90 0.01
N GLY A 123 -6.93 -6.11 0.07
CA GLY A 123 -6.88 -7.08 -1.01
C GLY A 123 -7.68 -6.67 -2.25
N GLN A 124 -8.64 -5.75 -2.11
CA GLN A 124 -9.46 -5.33 -3.24
C GLN A 124 -8.63 -4.49 -4.23
N PRO A 125 -8.61 -4.84 -5.53
CA PRO A 125 -7.86 -4.10 -6.55
C PRO A 125 -8.23 -2.61 -6.57
N ARG A 126 -9.52 -2.30 -6.40
CA ARG A 126 -10.05 -0.92 -6.38
C ARG A 126 -9.43 -0.06 -5.28
N VAL A 127 -9.30 -0.61 -4.07
CA VAL A 127 -8.71 0.11 -2.93
C VAL A 127 -7.24 0.38 -3.18
N ARG A 128 -6.51 -0.61 -3.71
CA ARG A 128 -5.08 -0.45 -4.07
C ARG A 128 -4.88 0.63 -5.12
N PHE A 129 -5.75 0.68 -6.14
CA PHE A 129 -5.72 1.74 -7.14
C PHE A 129 -6.01 3.12 -6.55
N ALA A 130 -6.98 3.24 -5.64
CA ALA A 130 -7.30 4.51 -4.99
C ALA A 130 -6.13 5.02 -4.13
N VAL A 131 -5.50 4.14 -3.34
CA VAL A 131 -4.31 4.48 -2.54
C VAL A 131 -3.16 4.92 -3.44
N TRP A 132 -2.88 4.17 -4.51
CA TRP A 132 -1.84 4.51 -5.48
C TRP A 132 -2.10 5.85 -6.18
N ALA A 133 -3.32 6.07 -6.67
CA ALA A 133 -3.71 7.31 -7.34
C ALA A 133 -3.61 8.52 -6.40
N THR A 134 -4.04 8.36 -5.15
CA THR A 134 -3.92 9.40 -4.13
C THR A 134 -2.45 9.71 -3.82
N GLY A 135 -1.61 8.68 -3.73
CA GLY A 135 -0.16 8.84 -3.55
C GLY A 135 0.48 9.61 -4.71
N ILE A 136 0.10 9.31 -5.96
CA ILE A 136 0.58 10.04 -7.14
C ILE A 136 0.08 11.48 -7.14
N ALA A 137 -1.21 11.71 -6.87
CA ALA A 137 -1.76 13.06 -6.79
C ALA A 137 -1.04 13.89 -5.73
N TYR A 138 -0.73 13.30 -4.58
CA TYR A 138 0.07 13.95 -3.53
C TYR A 138 1.52 14.19 -3.95
N ALA A 139 2.15 13.26 -4.66
CA ALA A 139 3.50 13.43 -5.18
C ALA A 139 3.59 14.49 -6.30
N LEU A 140 2.49 14.76 -7.00
CA LEU A 140 2.40 15.77 -8.05
C LEU A 140 1.99 17.16 -7.55
N ARG A 141 1.73 17.32 -6.24
CA ARG A 141 1.45 18.64 -5.65
C ARG A 141 2.62 19.60 -5.94
N PRO A 142 2.34 20.87 -6.27
CA PRO A 142 3.39 21.85 -6.57
C PRO A 142 4.40 22.00 -5.42
N GLU A 143 3.96 21.87 -4.16
CA GLU A 143 4.81 22.01 -2.99
C GLU A 143 5.84 20.87 -2.87
N SER A 144 5.44 19.63 -3.19
CA SER A 144 6.35 18.48 -3.16
C SER A 144 7.33 18.53 -4.33
N ARG A 145 6.88 19.01 -5.50
CA ARG A 145 7.72 19.23 -6.68
C ARG A 145 8.86 20.20 -6.39
N ASP A 146 8.57 21.36 -5.79
CA ASP A 146 9.59 22.36 -5.49
C ASP A 146 10.63 21.85 -4.49
N ARG A 147 10.19 21.08 -3.50
CA ARG A 147 11.09 20.45 -2.52
C ARG A 147 12.02 19.43 -3.17
N ILE A 148 11.50 18.57 -4.05
CA ILE A 148 12.30 17.57 -4.77
C ILE A 148 13.29 18.27 -5.71
N VAL A 149 12.85 19.29 -6.45
CA VAL A 149 13.73 20.08 -7.32
C VAL A 149 14.82 20.80 -6.53
N GLY A 150 14.47 21.37 -5.37
CA GLY A 150 15.43 21.99 -4.46
C GLY A 150 16.47 21.00 -3.96
N MET A 151 16.03 19.81 -3.53
CA MET A 151 16.90 18.72 -3.08
C MET A 151 17.81 18.24 -4.21
N MET A 152 17.27 17.98 -5.41
CA MET A 152 18.05 17.59 -6.60
C MET A 152 19.09 18.63 -6.99
N ARG A 153 18.77 19.93 -6.92
CA ARG A 153 19.73 21.01 -7.18
C ARG A 153 20.85 21.03 -6.16
N ARG A 154 20.55 20.75 -4.88
CA ARG A 154 21.55 20.63 -3.82
C ARG A 154 22.48 19.44 -4.08
N ASP A 155 21.90 18.27 -4.35
CA ASP A 155 22.62 17.03 -4.67
C ASP A 155 23.55 17.20 -5.88
N TYR A 156 23.06 17.85 -6.93
CA TYR A 156 23.86 18.11 -8.12
C TYR A 156 25.08 18.99 -7.80
N ARG A 157 24.89 20.06 -7.01
CA ARG A 157 25.99 20.93 -6.57
C ARG A 157 26.99 20.18 -5.69
N GLU A 158 26.50 19.32 -4.81
CA GLU A 158 27.35 18.50 -3.94
C GLU A 158 28.20 17.51 -4.74
N ARG A 159 27.58 16.77 -5.67
CA ARG A 159 28.30 15.87 -6.58
C ARG A 159 29.32 16.63 -7.44
N ARG A 160 28.98 17.84 -7.89
CA ARG A 160 29.92 18.69 -8.63
C ARG A 160 31.14 19.06 -7.77
N ARG A 161 30.93 19.51 -6.54
CA ARG A 161 32.02 19.80 -5.59
C ARG A 161 32.87 18.55 -5.32
N HIS A 162 32.23 17.39 -5.17
CA HIS A 162 32.93 16.13 -4.93
C HIS A 162 33.86 15.75 -6.10
N ARG A 163 33.43 16.00 -7.35
CA ARG A 163 34.28 15.81 -8.54
C ARG A 163 35.43 16.82 -8.59
N GLU A 164 35.16 18.08 -8.26
CA GLU A 164 36.21 19.11 -8.22
C GLU A 164 37.25 18.81 -7.13
N GLN A 165 36.80 18.35 -5.95
CA GLN A 165 37.68 17.91 -4.88
C GLN A 165 38.49 16.67 -5.30
N ALA A 166 37.85 15.66 -5.88
CA ALA A 166 38.53 14.47 -6.38
C ALA A 166 39.56 14.79 -7.47
N ALA A 167 39.28 15.74 -8.36
CA ALA A 167 40.25 16.19 -9.36
C ALA A 167 41.44 16.90 -8.70
N ARG A 168 41.20 17.75 -7.69
CA ARG A 168 42.28 18.43 -6.95
C ARG A 168 43.13 17.45 -6.16
N THR A 169 42.52 16.44 -5.52
CA THR A 169 43.27 15.41 -4.80
C THR A 169 44.07 14.57 -5.79
N ALA A 170 43.51 14.17 -6.93
CA ALA A 170 44.21 13.44 -7.98
C ALA A 170 45.44 14.19 -8.51
N ILE A 171 45.34 15.50 -8.75
CA ILE A 171 46.48 16.33 -9.19
C ILE A 171 47.57 16.36 -8.12
N ARG A 172 47.19 16.53 -6.84
CA ARG A 172 48.16 16.54 -5.73
C ARG A 172 48.85 15.19 -5.57
N THR A 173 48.12 14.09 -5.68
CA THR A 173 48.70 12.74 -5.60
C THR A 173 49.58 12.44 -6.81
N ALA A 174 49.21 12.91 -8.02
CA ALA A 174 50.04 12.76 -9.21
C ALA A 174 51.38 13.50 -9.10
N HIS A 175 51.39 14.68 -8.46
CA HIS A 175 52.60 15.49 -8.26
C HIS A 175 53.30 15.23 -6.91
N SER A 176 52.89 14.18 -6.18
CA SER A 176 53.57 13.78 -4.95
C SER A 176 55.01 13.34 -5.27
N PRO A 177 56.01 13.72 -4.45
CA PRO A 177 57.40 13.31 -4.66
C PRO A 177 57.58 11.79 -4.71
N THR A 178 56.67 11.03 -4.09
CA THR A 178 56.66 9.56 -4.08
C THR A 178 56.42 8.97 -5.48
N THR A 179 55.53 9.58 -6.27
CA THR A 179 55.18 9.13 -7.62
C THR A 179 56.31 9.44 -8.62
N ARG A 180 57.00 10.57 -8.43
CA ARG A 180 58.16 10.98 -9.26
C ARG A 180 59.42 10.13 -8.98
N ALA A 181 59.60 9.66 -7.75
CA ALA A 181 60.68 8.75 -7.39
C ALA A 181 60.53 7.36 -8.05
N ASP A 182 59.30 6.89 -8.24
CA ASP A 182 58.98 5.59 -8.87
C ASP A 182 59.19 5.62 -10.40
N GLU A 183 59.04 6.79 -11.05
CA GLU A 183 59.37 6.97 -12.48
C GLU A 183 60.88 7.04 -12.75
N GLY A 184 61.66 7.60 -11.82
CA GLY A 184 63.13 7.67 -11.94
C GLY A 184 63.86 6.35 -11.73
N ALA A 185 63.25 5.39 -11.04
CA ALA A 185 63.84 4.07 -10.77
C ALA A 185 63.64 3.05 -11.93
N ARG A 186 62.83 3.40 -12.94
CA ARG A 186 62.53 2.55 -14.11
C ARG A 186 63.31 2.93 -15.37
N GLN A 187 64.17 3.95 -15.31
CA GLN A 187 65.13 4.31 -16.37
C GLN A 187 66.49 3.72 -16.04
#